data_AF-A0A921ZEC5-F1
#
_entry.id   AF-A0A921ZEC5-F1
#
_cell.length_a   1.000
_cell.length_b   1.000
_cell.length_c   1.000
_cell.angle_alpha   90.00
_cell.angle_beta   90.00
_cell.angle_gamma   90.00
#
_symmetry.space_group_name_H-M   'P 1'
#
loop_
_entity.id
_entity.type
_entity.pdbx_description
1 polymer ?
#
loop_
_entity_poly.entity_id
_entity_poly.type
_entity_poly.pdbx_seq_one_letter_code
_entity_poly.pdbx_strand_id
1 'polypeptide(L)'
;MAPRAKRAKISKYRDIESLLKKLKWCKPNWAYLEMSPEAAALLDAPAPPSQLSHDLEEVIKRSNAFPIPFPISTMRLEELKKTRPVERLQSNIESTYPVVHERLLRLMAHFILYKREYGSDVEKQLYKEMTVPQLIDRILLKRAICFIGPRDKYNLITQESG
;
A
#
# COMPACT_ATOMS: atom_id res chain seq x y z
N MET A 1 -38.18 -19.00 33.99
CA MET A 1 -37.91 -18.87 32.53
C MET A 1 -38.49 -17.55 32.05
N ALA A 2 -37.64 -16.54 31.83
CA ALA A 2 -38.06 -15.27 31.23
C ALA A 2 -37.72 -15.28 29.72
N PRO A 3 -38.58 -14.75 28.84
CA PRO A 3 -38.33 -14.77 27.41
C PRO A 3 -37.22 -13.78 27.06
N ARG A 4 -36.21 -14.27 26.35
CA ARG A 4 -35.07 -13.50 25.85
C ARG A 4 -35.58 -12.51 24.81
N ALA A 5 -35.54 -11.21 25.12
CA ALA A 5 -35.88 -10.15 24.18
C ALA A 5 -35.06 -10.33 22.89
N LYS A 6 -35.74 -10.46 21.74
CA LYS A 6 -35.10 -10.51 20.43
C LYS A 6 -34.37 -9.19 20.23
N ARG A 7 -33.03 -9.20 20.34
CA ARG A 7 -32.20 -8.09 19.88
C ARG A 7 -32.46 -7.92 18.38
N ALA A 8 -33.16 -6.86 18.00
CA ALA A 8 -33.27 -6.41 16.63
C ALA A 8 -31.85 -6.07 16.11
N LYS A 9 -31.21 -7.03 15.44
CA LYS A 9 -29.90 -6.83 14.83
C LYS A 9 -30.06 -6.04 13.53
N ILE A 10 -29.74 -4.75 13.62
CA ILE A 10 -28.99 -3.96 12.64
C ILE A 10 -29.54 -4.02 11.20
N SER A 11 -30.53 -3.19 10.91
CA SER A 11 -30.87 -2.73 9.56
C SER A 11 -30.23 -1.37 9.27
N LYS A 12 -28.90 -1.26 9.42
CA LYS A 12 -28.17 0.01 9.20
C LYS A 12 -27.32 0.03 7.92
N TYR A 13 -27.26 -1.10 7.21
CA TYR A 13 -26.36 -1.30 6.06
C TYR A 13 -27.06 -1.65 4.75
N ARG A 14 -28.40 -1.52 4.66
CA ARG A 14 -29.13 -1.98 3.48
C ARG A 14 -28.94 -1.13 2.21
N ASP A 15 -28.20 -0.03 2.27
CA ASP A 15 -28.05 0.79 1.07
C ASP A 15 -26.73 1.57 1.03
N ILE A 16 -25.62 0.87 1.31
CA ILE A 16 -24.27 1.42 1.13
C ILE A 16 -24.09 1.89 -0.33
N GLU A 17 -24.64 1.16 -1.29
CA GLU A 17 -24.57 1.54 -2.70
C GLU A 17 -25.25 2.87 -3.01
N SER A 18 -26.47 3.14 -2.51
CA SER A 18 -27.09 4.45 -2.73
C SER A 18 -26.29 5.57 -2.05
N LEU A 19 -25.69 5.29 -0.90
CA LEU A 19 -24.88 6.24 -0.14
C LEU A 19 -23.60 6.59 -0.90
N LEU A 20 -22.93 5.57 -1.45
CA LEU A 20 -21.77 5.75 -2.33
C LEU A 20 -22.16 6.51 -3.60
N LYS A 21 -23.26 6.16 -4.28
CA LYS A 21 -23.73 6.85 -5.51
C LYS A 21 -24.03 8.34 -5.30
N LYS A 22 -24.38 8.77 -4.08
CA LYS A 22 -24.58 10.20 -3.73
C LYS A 22 -23.28 10.98 -3.57
N LEU A 23 -22.16 10.29 -3.33
CA LEU A 23 -20.88 10.94 -3.18
C LEU A 23 -20.35 11.41 -4.55
N LYS A 24 -19.98 12.68 -4.64
CA LYS A 24 -19.50 13.32 -5.89
C LYS A 24 -18.27 12.63 -6.52
N TRP A 25 -17.54 11.83 -5.75
CA TRP A 25 -16.35 11.09 -6.17
C TRP A 25 -16.66 9.64 -6.58
N CYS A 26 -17.88 9.14 -6.34
CA CYS A 26 -18.34 7.85 -6.88
C CYS A 26 -19.10 8.04 -8.20
N LYS A 27 -18.72 9.05 -8.99
CA LYS A 27 -19.31 9.26 -10.31
C LYS A 27 -18.92 8.09 -11.21
N PRO A 28 -19.88 7.48 -11.93
CA PRO A 28 -19.64 6.26 -12.69
C PRO A 28 -18.62 6.44 -13.82
N ASN A 29 -18.44 7.67 -14.31
CA ASN A 29 -17.62 7.96 -15.48
C ASN A 29 -16.58 9.03 -15.14
N TRP A 30 -15.57 8.67 -14.36
CA TRP A 30 -14.32 9.42 -14.44
C TRP A 30 -13.63 9.00 -15.73
N ALA A 31 -13.50 9.93 -16.67
CA ALA A 31 -12.77 9.70 -17.93
C ALA A 31 -11.42 9.02 -17.63
N TYR A 32 -11.07 8.04 -18.45
CA TYR A 32 -9.75 7.46 -18.40
C TYR A 32 -8.74 8.54 -18.78
N LEU A 33 -7.61 8.57 -18.05
CA LEU A 33 -6.47 9.39 -18.47
C LEU A 33 -6.00 8.87 -19.83
N GLU A 34 -6.00 9.75 -20.82
CA GLU A 34 -5.44 9.48 -22.14
C GLU A 34 -3.94 9.26 -21.99
N MET A 35 -3.45 8.14 -22.53
CA MET A 35 -2.05 7.74 -22.41
C MET A 35 -1.28 8.25 -23.63
N SER A 36 -0.21 9.00 -23.40
CA SER A 36 0.78 9.26 -24.46
C SER A 36 1.58 7.98 -24.76
N PRO A 37 2.21 7.85 -25.95
CA PRO A 37 3.07 6.71 -26.27
C PRO A 37 4.21 6.53 -25.25
N GLU A 38 4.78 7.63 -24.78
CA GLU A 38 5.83 7.64 -23.76
C GLU A 38 5.33 7.12 -22.41
N ALA A 39 4.12 7.50 -22.01
CA ALA A 39 3.52 7.03 -20.76
C ALA A 39 3.17 5.54 -20.83
N ALA A 40 2.72 5.05 -22.00
CA ALA A 40 2.46 3.64 -22.22
C ALA A 40 3.75 2.80 -22.10
N ALA A 41 4.85 3.27 -22.68
CA ALA A 41 6.15 2.58 -22.60
C ALA A 41 6.65 2.40 -21.15
N LEU A 42 6.29 3.30 -20.23
CA LEU A 42 6.63 3.17 -18.80
C LEU A 42 5.85 2.07 -18.07
N LEU A 43 4.67 1.67 -18.58
CA LEU A 43 3.87 0.59 -18.02
C LEU A 43 4.36 -0.80 -18.44
N ASP A 44 4.97 -0.89 -19.63
CA ASP A 44 5.50 -2.15 -20.17
C ASP A 44 6.85 -2.57 -19.55
N ALA A 45 7.40 -1.75 -18.64
CA ALA A 45 8.65 -2.04 -17.97
C ALA A 45 8.55 -3.32 -17.10
N PRO A 46 9.53 -4.23 -17.18
CA PRO A 46 9.52 -5.44 -16.36
C PRO A 46 9.61 -5.07 -14.88
N ALA A 47 8.90 -5.84 -14.05
CA ALA A 47 9.05 -5.75 -12.61
C ALA A 47 10.49 -6.13 -12.21
N PRO A 48 11.09 -5.44 -11.22
CA PRO A 48 12.40 -5.83 -10.73
C PRO A 48 12.35 -7.26 -10.15
N PRO A 49 13.43 -8.05 -10.30
CA PRO A 49 13.46 -9.41 -9.79
C PRO A 49 13.31 -9.41 -8.26
N SER A 50 12.45 -10.28 -7.75
CA SER A 50 12.25 -10.45 -6.32
C SER A 50 13.48 -11.11 -5.68
N GLN A 51 14.25 -10.35 -4.90
CA GLN A 51 15.42 -10.83 -4.15
C GLN A 51 15.09 -11.23 -2.71
N LEU A 52 13.81 -11.35 -2.37
CA LEU A 52 13.38 -11.57 -0.99
C LEU A 52 13.49 -13.06 -0.63
N SER A 53 14.14 -13.31 0.51
CA SER A 53 14.11 -14.62 1.16
C SER A 53 12.70 -14.93 1.64
N HIS A 54 12.23 -16.13 1.28
CA HIS A 54 10.96 -16.68 1.75
C HIS A 54 11.11 -17.43 3.08
N ASP A 55 12.27 -17.35 3.72
CA ASP A 55 12.52 -18.01 5.00
C ASP A 55 11.79 -17.31 6.17
N LEU A 56 11.04 -18.11 6.94
CA LEU A 56 10.23 -17.63 8.05
C LEU A 56 11.09 -16.99 9.15
N GLU A 57 12.21 -17.61 9.49
CA GLU A 57 13.07 -17.12 10.58
C GLU A 57 13.81 -15.84 10.19
N GLU A 58 14.18 -15.70 8.92
CA GLU A 58 14.71 -14.43 8.41
C GLU A 58 13.68 -13.29 8.50
N VAL A 59 12.42 -13.53 8.15
CA VAL A 59 11.36 -12.52 8.28
C VAL A 59 11.12 -12.15 9.75
N ILE A 60 11.15 -13.13 10.66
CA ILE A 60 11.05 -12.88 12.11
C ILE A 60 12.24 -12.03 12.59
N LYS A 61 13.46 -12.38 12.17
CA LYS A 61 14.67 -11.62 12.50
C LYS A 61 14.57 -10.16 12.03
N ARG A 62 14.12 -9.93 10.79
CA ARG A 62 13.90 -8.59 10.23
C ARG A 62 12.81 -7.84 11.00
N SER A 63 11.73 -8.52 11.41
CA SER A 63 10.68 -7.94 12.25
C SER A 63 11.22 -7.54 13.62
N ASN A 64 12.08 -8.34 14.25
CA ASN A 64 12.68 -8.04 15.54
C ASN A 64 13.71 -6.89 15.47
N ALA A 65 14.37 -6.73 14.33
CA ALA A 65 15.30 -5.62 14.08
C ALA A 65 14.60 -4.31 13.66
N PHE A 66 13.27 -4.29 13.54
CA PHE A 66 12.55 -3.09 13.14
C PHE A 66 12.67 -2.01 14.24
N PRO A 67 13.10 -0.78 13.90
CA PRO A 67 13.55 0.21 14.90
C PRO A 67 12.41 0.84 15.71
N ILE A 68 11.16 0.60 15.35
CA ILE A 68 9.98 1.19 15.99
C ILE A 68 9.16 0.08 16.62
N PRO A 69 8.73 0.23 17.89
CA PRO A 69 7.92 -0.79 18.53
C PRO A 69 6.58 -0.94 17.81
N PHE A 70 6.20 -2.18 17.52
CA PHE A 70 4.88 -2.48 17.01
C PHE A 70 3.83 -2.20 18.11
N PRO A 71 2.66 -1.62 17.77
CA PRO A 71 1.61 -1.35 18.77
C PRO A 71 1.11 -2.60 19.49
N ILE A 72 1.13 -3.76 18.81
CA ILE A 72 0.64 -5.04 19.32
C ILE A 72 1.55 -6.17 18.80
N SER A 73 1.88 -7.15 19.64
CA SER A 73 2.73 -8.29 19.30
C SER A 73 1.97 -9.53 18.80
N THR A 74 0.67 -9.63 19.06
CA THR A 74 -0.15 -10.82 18.77
C THR A 74 -0.21 -11.20 17.30
N MET A 75 0.01 -10.24 16.39
CA MET A 75 -0.01 -10.44 14.94
C MET A 75 1.39 -10.61 14.34
N ARG A 76 2.44 -10.58 15.16
CA ARG A 76 3.82 -10.80 14.70
C ARG A 76 4.04 -12.29 14.44
N LEU A 77 4.82 -12.61 13.41
CA LEU A 77 5.13 -14.01 13.05
C LEU A 77 5.74 -14.81 14.21
N GLU A 78 6.54 -14.14 15.06
CA GLU A 78 7.11 -14.72 16.29
C GLU A 78 6.04 -15.24 17.26
N GLU A 79 4.89 -14.58 17.36
CA GLU A 79 3.79 -15.01 18.21
C GLU A 79 2.86 -15.98 17.46
N LEU A 80 2.60 -15.71 16.18
CA LEU A 80 1.73 -16.55 15.35
C LEU A 80 2.29 -17.97 15.16
N LYS A 81 3.62 -18.15 15.11
CA LYS A 81 4.23 -19.49 14.98
C LYS A 81 3.92 -20.43 16.15
N LYS A 82 3.54 -19.89 17.31
CA LYS A 82 3.14 -20.69 18.49
C LYS A 82 1.74 -21.31 18.35
N THR A 83 0.89 -20.72 17.50
CA THR A 83 -0.54 -21.07 17.40
C THR A 83 -0.97 -21.50 16.00
N ARG A 84 -0.18 -21.19 14.97
CA ARG A 84 -0.47 -21.46 13.57
C ARG A 84 0.60 -22.39 12.96
N PRO A 85 0.20 -23.29 12.04
CA PRO A 85 1.15 -24.16 11.35
C PRO A 85 2.13 -23.35 10.50
N VAL A 86 3.39 -23.77 10.49
CA VAL A 86 4.51 -23.08 9.83
C VAL A 86 4.29 -23.00 8.32
N GLU A 87 3.77 -24.06 7.71
CA GLU A 87 3.52 -24.16 6.27
C GLU A 87 2.53 -23.09 5.80
N ARG A 88 1.51 -22.80 6.63
CA ARG A 88 0.54 -21.74 6.34
C ARG A 88 1.16 -20.35 6.43
N LEU A 89 2.10 -20.15 7.36
CA LEU A 89 2.80 -18.88 7.49
C LEU A 89 3.74 -18.64 6.31
N GLN A 90 4.47 -19.67 5.86
CA GLN A 90 5.31 -19.61 4.67
C GLN A 90 4.49 -19.31 3.41
N SER A 91 3.37 -20.03 3.22
CA SER A 91 2.46 -19.76 2.09
C SER A 91 1.92 -18.33 2.08
N ASN A 92 1.63 -17.74 3.26
CA ASN A 92 1.22 -16.33 3.34
C ASN A 92 2.35 -15.37 2.95
N ILE A 93 3.61 -15.67 3.33
CA ILE A 93 4.78 -14.86 2.95
C ILE A 93 4.95 -14.88 1.43
N GLU A 94 4.90 -16.06 0.83
CA GLU A 94 5.05 -16.26 -0.62
C GLU A 94 3.93 -15.61 -1.43
N SER A 95 2.69 -15.66 -0.93
CA SER A 95 1.53 -15.10 -1.61
C SER A 95 1.28 -13.62 -1.32
N THR A 96 2.19 -12.93 -0.64
CA THR A 96 2.05 -11.49 -0.36
C THR A 96 2.45 -10.67 -1.58
N TYR A 97 1.52 -9.85 -2.08
CA TYR A 97 1.77 -8.89 -3.15
C TYR A 97 0.95 -7.61 -2.96
N PRO A 98 1.48 -6.44 -3.39
CA PRO A 98 0.71 -5.21 -3.38
C PRO A 98 -0.40 -5.27 -4.43
N VAL A 99 -1.62 -4.92 -4.03
CA VAL A 99 -2.75 -4.77 -4.96
C VAL A 99 -2.92 -3.29 -5.29
N VAL A 100 -2.86 -2.96 -6.56
CA VAL A 100 -2.93 -1.59 -7.06
C VAL A 100 -4.05 -1.47 -8.10
N HIS A 101 -4.82 -0.39 -8.00
CA HIS A 101 -5.86 -0.09 -8.98
C HIS A 101 -5.24 0.36 -10.32
N GLU A 102 -5.76 -0.11 -11.45
CA GLU A 102 -5.22 0.18 -12.79
C GLU A 102 -5.00 1.68 -13.08
N ARG A 103 -5.95 2.53 -12.66
CA ARG A 103 -5.88 3.99 -12.81
C ARG A 103 -4.68 4.60 -12.10
N LEU A 104 -4.22 4.01 -11.00
CA LEU A 104 -3.04 4.49 -10.29
C LEU A 104 -1.78 4.29 -11.12
N LEU A 105 -1.69 3.18 -11.87
CA LEU A 105 -0.55 2.91 -12.76
C LEU A 105 -0.44 3.99 -13.84
N ARG A 106 -1.57 4.37 -14.46
CA ARG A 106 -1.62 5.46 -15.44
C ARG A 106 -1.20 6.79 -14.80
N LEU A 107 -1.73 7.11 -13.62
CA LEU A 107 -1.38 8.32 -12.89
C LEU A 107 0.12 8.36 -12.55
N MET A 108 0.71 7.23 -12.15
CA MET A 108 2.13 7.10 -11.87
C MET A 108 2.98 7.33 -13.12
N ALA A 109 2.60 6.78 -14.28
CA ALA A 109 3.30 7.03 -15.54
C ALA A 109 3.29 8.52 -15.91
N HIS A 110 2.13 9.18 -15.85
CA HIS A 110 2.04 10.63 -16.08
C HIS A 110 2.84 11.43 -15.06
N PHE A 111 2.82 11.04 -13.78
CA PHE A 111 3.58 11.69 -12.73
C PHE A 111 5.09 11.64 -13.00
N ILE A 112 5.62 10.50 -13.44
CA ILE A 112 7.04 10.34 -13.79
C ILE A 112 7.41 11.30 -14.92
N LEU A 113 6.63 11.30 -16.02
CA LEU A 113 6.88 12.21 -17.16
C LEU A 113 6.83 13.68 -16.74
N TYR A 114 5.80 14.04 -15.98
CA TYR A 114 5.65 15.40 -15.46
C TYR A 114 6.85 15.82 -14.61
N LYS A 115 7.35 14.93 -13.74
CA LYS A 115 8.52 15.22 -12.91
C LYS A 115 9.84 15.27 -13.69
N ARG A 116 9.96 14.54 -14.79
CA ARG A 116 11.11 14.64 -15.70
C ARG A 116 11.16 15.99 -16.43
N GLU A 117 10.00 16.53 -16.79
CA GLU A 117 9.92 17.78 -17.56
C GLU A 117 9.92 19.02 -16.65
N TYR A 118 9.12 19.01 -15.59
CA TYR A 118 8.83 20.18 -14.74
C TYR A 118 9.38 20.08 -13.31
N GLY A 119 10.03 18.97 -12.95
CA GLY A 119 10.63 18.82 -11.63
C GLY A 119 11.80 19.78 -11.37
N SER A 120 12.15 19.93 -10.09
CA SER A 120 13.44 20.50 -9.68
C SER A 120 14.62 19.68 -10.22
N ASP A 121 15.83 20.23 -10.23
CA ASP A 121 17.02 19.52 -10.73
C ASP A 121 17.23 18.17 -10.02
N VAL A 122 16.97 18.12 -8.71
CA VAL A 122 17.03 16.90 -7.90
C VAL A 122 15.96 15.89 -8.32
N GLU A 123 14.72 16.33 -8.53
CA GLU A 123 13.63 15.46 -8.98
C GLU A 123 13.88 14.93 -10.39
N LYS A 124 14.34 15.79 -11.31
CA LYS A 124 14.67 15.40 -12.68
C LYS A 124 15.73 14.31 -12.69
N GLN A 125 16.79 14.47 -11.89
CA GLN A 125 17.83 13.45 -11.75
C GLN A 125 17.27 12.15 -11.14
N LEU A 126 16.41 12.25 -10.12
CA LEU A 126 15.81 11.09 -9.46
C LEU A 126 14.89 10.30 -10.40
N TYR A 127 14.03 10.97 -11.17
CA TYR A 127 13.01 10.33 -12.00
C TYR A 127 13.46 9.99 -13.42
N LYS A 128 14.64 10.46 -13.84
CA LYS A 128 15.17 10.34 -15.22
C LYS A 128 15.00 8.94 -15.82
N GLU A 129 15.36 7.91 -15.08
CA GLU A 129 15.36 6.50 -15.52
C GLU A 129 14.39 5.63 -14.71
N MET A 130 13.57 6.24 -13.84
CA MET A 130 12.67 5.52 -12.96
C MET A 130 11.48 4.93 -13.74
N THR A 131 11.18 3.65 -13.53
CA THR A 131 10.01 2.96 -14.08
C THR A 131 8.82 2.98 -13.11
N VAL A 132 7.62 2.62 -13.58
CA VAL A 132 6.42 2.56 -12.72
C VAL A 132 6.59 1.53 -11.58
N PRO A 133 7.08 0.30 -11.81
CA PRO A 133 7.37 -0.64 -10.73
C PRO A 133 8.36 -0.09 -9.69
N GLN A 134 9.43 0.56 -10.13
CA GLN A 134 10.41 1.18 -9.22
C GLN A 134 9.80 2.32 -8.39
N LEU A 135 8.87 3.09 -8.97
CA LEU A 135 8.15 4.10 -8.23
C LEU A 135 7.24 3.48 -7.15
N ILE A 136 6.56 2.38 -7.47
CA ILE A 136 5.74 1.62 -6.51
C ILE A 136 6.61 1.13 -5.36
N ASP A 137 7.74 0.48 -5.66
CA ASP A 137 8.68 0.00 -4.65
C ASP A 137 9.21 1.14 -3.77
N ARG A 138 9.56 2.26 -4.39
CA ARG A 138 10.00 3.45 -3.65
C ARG A 138 8.92 3.95 -2.70
N ILE A 139 7.66 4.03 -3.12
CA ILE A 139 6.55 4.47 -2.27
C ILE A 139 6.36 3.48 -1.11
N LEU A 140 6.44 2.18 -1.35
CA LEU A 140 6.31 1.17 -0.31
C LEU A 140 7.46 1.20 0.70
N LEU A 141 8.70 1.39 0.23
CA LEU A 141 9.91 1.34 1.06
C LEU A 141 10.25 2.68 1.74
N LYS A 142 9.87 3.81 1.16
CA LYS A 142 10.22 5.16 1.63
C LYS A 142 9.02 5.96 2.17
N ARG A 143 7.89 5.31 2.42
CA ARG A 143 6.75 5.96 3.07
C ARG A 143 7.06 6.34 4.52
N ALA A 144 6.38 7.38 5.00
CA ALA A 144 6.27 7.64 6.43
C ALA A 144 5.59 6.45 7.14
N ILE A 145 5.97 6.20 8.39
CA ILE A 145 5.34 5.15 9.21
C ILE A 145 3.92 5.53 9.57
N CYS A 146 3.72 6.78 9.95
CA CYS A 146 2.43 7.33 10.28
C CYS A 146 2.38 8.80 9.94
N PHE A 147 1.18 9.26 9.59
CA PHE A 147 0.81 10.66 9.56
C PHE A 147 -0.01 10.96 10.82
N ILE A 148 0.28 12.08 11.48
CA ILE A 148 -0.25 12.45 12.79
C ILE A 148 -0.96 13.80 12.69
N GLY A 149 -2.25 13.80 13.03
CA GLY A 149 -3.05 15.01 13.15
C GLY A 149 -3.40 15.67 11.81
N PRO A 150 -4.07 16.84 11.86
CA PRO A 150 -4.65 17.49 10.69
C PRO A 150 -3.65 18.29 9.84
N ARG A 151 -2.37 18.31 10.21
CA ARG A 151 -1.31 19.03 9.48
C ARG A 151 -0.34 18.07 8.79
N ASP A 152 -0.73 16.81 8.63
CA ASP A 152 0.07 15.75 8.02
C ASP A 152 1.49 15.65 8.58
N LYS A 153 1.65 15.87 9.90
CA LYS A 153 2.93 15.65 10.57
C LYS A 153 3.33 14.20 10.37
N TYR A 154 4.59 13.92 10.07
CA TYR A 154 5.00 12.56 9.72
C TYR A 154 6.18 12.10 10.56
N ASN A 155 6.27 10.79 10.76
CA ASN A 155 7.42 10.14 11.37
C ASN A 155 8.09 9.17 10.38
N LEU A 156 9.39 9.31 10.22
CA LEU A 156 10.23 8.44 9.40
C LEU A 156 10.84 7.28 10.21
N ILE A 157 11.34 6.27 9.50
CA ILE A 157 12.03 5.11 10.12
C ILE A 157 13.30 5.55 10.84
N THR A 158 13.90 6.65 10.39
CA THR A 158 15.02 7.34 11.02
C THR A 158 14.63 8.07 12.33
N GLN A 159 13.37 8.01 12.74
CA GLN A 159 12.80 8.77 13.88
C GLN A 159 12.77 10.30 13.67
N GLU A 160 13.09 10.76 12.47
CA GLU A 160 12.92 12.16 12.09
C GLU A 160 11.43 12.49 11.91
N SER A 161 11.05 13.68 12.36
CA SER A 161 9.68 14.18 12.31
C SER A 161 9.58 15.50 11.53
N GLY A 162 8.49 15.67 10.78
CA GLY A 162 8.13 16.92 10.08
C GLY A 162 6.70 17.34 10.36
#